data_AF-A0A8S3WUF8-F1
#
_entry.id   AF-A0A8S3WUF8-F1
#
_cell.length_a   1.000
_cell.length_b   1.000
_cell.length_c   1.000
_cell.angle_alpha   90.00
_cell.angle_beta   90.00
_cell.angle_gamma   90.00
#
_symmetry.space_group_name_H-M   'P 1'
#
loop_
_entity.id
_entity.type
_entity.pdbx_description
1 polymer ?
#
loop_
_entity_poly.entity_id
_entity_poly.type
_entity_poly.pdbx_seq_one_letter_code
_entity_poly.pdbx_strand_id
1 'polypeptide(L)'
;MDLPVVVDSNDDEIVSHELEQMRSILEEAILETRSTPLENRPRLPRIPLSKRNRAVVRALNPMLVTYLEASRDLCETDSILFGAAVAVCRIIGAKLPMAGRATTQSNAIPAWRKRIEDRIAKARALIGRLTSFRSGNNRPRIMRTVRMAFAGTNISLSQPDITQKLTERIDDLKQKIAAWGKRIRRFSEGSRRFNQNRLFQSDQKRLYKLLERPKVCGAGQGPDQADIIAFWRGLWSEPVNHSEGPWMEVVASQGASVTPMDPITITPEDVAEAVQYSLNLNLRCRDVMQSGNF
;
A
#
# COMPACT_ATOMS: atom_id res chain seq x y z
N MET A 1 -2.51 53.66 -51.44
CA MET A 1 -1.15 53.14 -51.21
C MET A 1 -1.28 52.10 -50.13
N ASP A 2 -1.49 50.85 -50.52
CA ASP A 2 -1.50 49.71 -49.60
C ASP A 2 -0.09 49.14 -49.55
N LEU A 3 0.50 49.16 -48.35
CA LEU A 3 1.74 48.45 -48.06
C LEU A 3 1.38 47.00 -47.68
N PRO A 4 2.01 45.99 -48.28
CA PRO A 4 1.73 44.61 -47.95
C PRO A 4 2.36 44.26 -46.61
N VAL A 5 1.56 43.66 -45.72
CA VAL A 5 2.01 43.00 -44.50
C VAL A 5 2.80 41.76 -44.93
N VAL A 6 4.13 41.85 -44.84
CA VAL A 6 5.02 40.69 -44.93
C VAL A 6 4.77 39.84 -43.69
N VAL A 7 3.95 38.80 -43.84
CA VAL A 7 3.88 37.70 -42.87
C VAL A 7 5.11 36.84 -43.11
N ASP A 8 5.84 36.61 -42.03
CA ASP A 8 7.21 36.11 -41.96
C ASP A 8 7.33 34.66 -42.49
N SER A 9 7.88 34.49 -43.70
CA SER A 9 8.10 33.18 -44.33
C SER A 9 9.02 32.24 -43.52
N ASN A 10 9.77 32.77 -42.55
CA ASN A 10 10.70 32.00 -41.74
C ASN A 10 10.01 31.14 -40.66
N ASP A 11 8.87 31.56 -40.12
CA ASP A 11 8.19 30.81 -39.05
C ASP A 11 7.51 29.53 -39.58
N ASP A 12 7.01 29.55 -40.81
CA ASP A 12 6.42 28.38 -41.48
C ASP A 12 7.49 27.34 -41.87
N GLU A 13 8.70 27.77 -42.24
CA GLU A 13 9.84 26.88 -42.50
C GLU A 13 10.35 26.20 -41.21
N ILE A 14 10.35 26.91 -40.08
CA ILE A 14 10.76 26.35 -38.78
C ILE A 14 9.74 25.31 -38.29
N VAL A 15 8.44 25.62 -38.37
CA VAL A 15 7.37 24.70 -37.94
C VAL A 15 7.31 23.45 -38.82
N SER A 16 7.51 23.59 -40.13
CA SER A 16 7.54 22.44 -41.05
C SER A 16 8.75 21.53 -40.81
N HIS A 17 9.93 22.11 -40.53
CA HIS A 17 11.12 21.35 -40.17
C HIS A 17 10.97 20.60 -38.84
N GLU A 18 10.36 21.22 -37.82
CA GLU A 18 10.07 20.55 -36.54
C GLU A 18 9.07 19.39 -36.69
N LEU A 19 8.06 19.54 -37.56
CA LEU A 19 7.10 18.48 -37.87
C LEU A 19 7.75 17.30 -38.62
N GLU A 20 8.64 17.59 -39.57
CA GLU A 20 9.37 16.55 -40.31
C GLU A 20 10.35 15.79 -39.40
N GLN A 21 11.01 16.49 -38.47
CA GLN A 21 11.82 15.84 -37.44
C GLN A 21 11.00 14.91 -36.54
N MET A 22 9.82 15.35 -36.10
CA MET A 22 8.91 14.52 -35.30
C MET A 22 8.43 13.29 -36.07
N ARG A 23 8.16 13.43 -37.37
CA ARG A 23 7.78 12.34 -38.26
C ARG A 23 8.92 11.32 -38.44
N SER A 24 10.14 11.78 -38.66
CA SER A 24 11.32 10.92 -38.78
C SER A 24 11.55 10.08 -37.52
N ILE A 25 11.45 10.71 -36.34
CA ILE A 25 11.56 10.01 -35.04
C ILE A 25 10.45 8.97 -34.87
N LEU A 26 9.23 9.28 -35.34
CA LEU A 26 8.10 8.35 -35.29
C LEU A 26 8.35 7.13 -36.18
N GLU A 27 8.77 7.34 -37.42
CA GLU A 27 9.06 6.25 -38.37
C GLU A 27 10.18 5.33 -37.86
N GLU A 28 11.26 5.91 -37.34
CA GLU A 28 12.37 5.17 -36.73
C GLU A 28 11.88 4.31 -35.54
N ALA A 29 11.08 4.90 -34.65
CA ALA A 29 10.55 4.20 -33.48
C ALA A 29 9.58 3.07 -33.84
N ILE A 30 8.76 3.24 -34.88
CA ILE A 30 7.85 2.20 -35.39
C ILE A 30 8.67 1.04 -36.00
N LEU A 31 9.69 1.34 -36.81
CA LEU A 31 10.55 0.33 -37.41
C LEU A 31 11.30 -0.50 -36.37
N GLU A 32 11.85 0.16 -35.35
CA GLU A 32 12.52 -0.51 -34.23
C GLU A 32 11.53 -1.37 -33.42
N THR A 33 10.31 -0.89 -33.20
CA THR A 33 9.29 -1.65 -32.48
C THR A 33 8.88 -2.92 -33.24
N ARG A 34 8.83 -2.86 -34.58
CA ARG A 34 8.51 -4.01 -35.43
C ARG A 34 9.59 -5.10 -35.39
N SER A 35 10.87 -4.71 -35.27
CA SER A 35 11.98 -5.66 -35.18
C SER A 35 12.22 -6.20 -33.76
N THR A 36 11.63 -5.57 -32.74
CA THR A 36 11.72 -6.02 -31.35
C THR A 36 10.54 -6.93 -30.94
N PRO A 37 10.80 -8.17 -30.45
CA PRO A 37 9.75 -9.02 -29.91
C PRO A 37 9.18 -8.41 -28.62
N LEU A 38 7.92 -8.70 -28.31
CA LEU A 38 7.16 -8.12 -27.19
C LEU A 38 7.89 -8.20 -25.84
N GLU A 39 8.60 -9.31 -25.59
CA GLU A 39 9.33 -9.56 -24.34
C GLU A 39 10.52 -8.61 -24.13
N ASN A 40 11.10 -8.12 -25.23
CA ASN A 40 12.29 -7.26 -25.24
C ASN A 40 11.94 -5.77 -25.36
N ARG A 41 10.66 -5.40 -25.41
CA ARG A 41 10.25 -4.00 -25.50
C ARG A 41 10.50 -3.27 -24.17
N PRO A 42 11.08 -2.06 -24.20
CA PRO A 42 11.32 -1.29 -22.98
C PRO A 42 10.00 -0.86 -22.34
N ARG A 43 9.97 -0.67 -21.01
CA ARG A 43 8.75 -0.17 -20.36
C ARG A 43 8.60 1.33 -20.62
N LEU A 44 7.40 1.76 -20.96
CA LEU A 44 7.12 3.18 -21.14
C LEU A 44 7.00 3.89 -19.79
N PRO A 45 7.77 4.97 -19.54
CA PRO A 45 7.64 5.76 -18.33
C PRO A 45 6.32 6.55 -18.32
N ARG A 46 5.79 6.84 -17.12
CA ARG A 46 4.62 7.71 -17.00
C ARG A 46 5.02 9.16 -17.31
N ILE A 47 4.49 9.71 -18.39
CA ILE A 47 4.74 11.09 -18.81
C ILE A 47 3.84 12.04 -17.98
N PRO A 48 4.39 13.12 -17.38
CA PRO A 48 3.59 14.12 -16.67
C PRO A 48 2.75 14.97 -17.65
N LEU A 49 1.55 15.39 -17.21
CA LEU A 49 0.58 16.15 -18.02
C LEU A 49 0.93 17.66 -18.16
N SER A 50 2.15 17.97 -18.60
CA SER A 50 2.58 19.35 -18.88
C SER A 50 1.92 19.90 -20.15
N LYS A 51 1.92 21.24 -20.34
CA LYS A 51 1.43 21.86 -21.59
C LYS A 51 2.25 21.42 -22.80
N ARG A 52 3.59 21.40 -22.67
CA ARG A 52 4.54 20.94 -23.69
C ARG A 52 4.29 19.49 -24.10
N ASN A 53 4.17 18.58 -23.14
CA ASN A 53 3.98 17.15 -23.43
C ASN A 53 2.64 16.91 -24.15
N ARG A 54 1.60 17.65 -23.78
CA ARG A 54 0.30 17.62 -24.49
C ARG A 54 0.39 18.16 -25.91
N ALA A 55 1.19 19.20 -26.16
CA ALA A 55 1.40 19.73 -27.51
C ALA A 55 2.07 18.69 -28.41
N VAL A 56 3.12 18.02 -27.92
CA VAL A 56 3.82 16.94 -28.66
C VAL A 56 2.85 15.79 -29.01
N VAL A 57 2.05 15.32 -28.05
CA VAL A 57 1.05 14.27 -28.32
C VAL A 57 0.00 14.73 -29.34
N ARG A 58 -0.46 15.98 -29.24
CA ARG A 58 -1.42 16.53 -30.22
C ARG A 58 -0.84 16.67 -31.62
N ALA A 59 0.45 16.98 -31.74
CA ALA A 59 1.12 17.09 -33.04
C ALA A 59 1.31 15.72 -33.72
N LEU A 60 1.61 14.68 -32.94
CA LEU A 60 1.81 13.32 -33.45
C LEU A 60 0.50 12.58 -33.75
N ASN A 61 -0.58 12.83 -33.01
CA ASN A 61 -1.84 12.10 -33.18
C ASN A 61 -2.39 12.11 -34.62
N PRO A 62 -2.42 13.25 -35.35
CA PRO A 62 -2.84 13.27 -36.75
C PRO A 62 -1.93 12.45 -37.66
N MET A 63 -0.61 12.45 -37.40
CA MET A 63 0.36 11.66 -38.17
C MET A 63 0.11 10.17 -37.99
N LEU A 64 -0.32 9.72 -36.81
CA LEU A 64 -0.61 8.31 -36.54
C LEU A 64 -1.78 7.76 -37.33
N VAL A 65 -2.76 8.61 -37.69
CA VAL A 65 -3.97 8.18 -38.42
C VAL A 65 -3.59 7.51 -39.74
N THR A 66 -2.64 8.10 -40.49
CA THR A 66 -2.21 7.55 -41.78
C THR A 66 -1.52 6.18 -41.65
N TYR A 67 -0.71 5.98 -40.60
CA TYR A 67 -0.07 4.69 -40.35
C TYR A 67 -1.06 3.62 -39.86
N LEU A 68 -2.07 4.02 -39.07
CA LEU A 68 -3.11 3.11 -38.58
C LEU A 68 -4.06 2.66 -39.69
N GLU A 69 -4.42 3.56 -40.62
CA GLU A 69 -5.21 3.20 -41.81
C GLU A 69 -4.49 2.22 -42.73
N ALA A 70 -3.15 2.28 -42.77
CA ALA A 70 -2.31 1.36 -43.54
C ALA A 70 -2.04 0.02 -42.82
N SER A 71 -2.47 -0.15 -41.56
CA SER A 71 -2.23 -1.35 -40.77
C SER A 71 -3.11 -2.51 -41.23
N ARG A 72 -2.52 -3.71 -41.36
CA ARG A 72 -3.23 -4.90 -41.86
C ARG A 72 -3.66 -5.84 -40.74
N ASP A 73 -2.94 -5.86 -39.63
CA ASP A 73 -3.18 -6.76 -38.52
C ASP A 73 -3.03 -6.08 -37.15
N LEU A 74 -3.49 -6.78 -36.11
CA LEU A 74 -3.44 -6.29 -34.74
C LEU A 74 -2.01 -6.12 -34.23
N CYS A 75 -1.07 -6.96 -34.71
CA CYS A 75 0.34 -6.92 -34.33
C CYS A 75 1.05 -5.67 -34.88
N GLU A 76 0.75 -5.28 -36.12
CA GLU A 76 1.20 -4.02 -36.70
C GLU A 76 0.58 -2.84 -35.98
N THR A 77 -0.72 -2.90 -35.67
CA THR A 77 -1.40 -1.83 -34.92
C THR A 77 -0.75 -1.62 -33.55
N ASP A 78 -0.49 -2.70 -32.81
CA ASP A 78 0.22 -2.65 -31.52
C ASP A 78 1.64 -2.08 -31.67
N SER A 79 2.37 -2.48 -32.71
CA SER A 79 3.72 -1.98 -32.97
C SER A 79 3.73 -0.49 -33.34
N ILE A 80 2.71 -0.02 -34.08
CA ILE A 80 2.53 1.39 -34.41
C ILE A 80 2.22 2.21 -33.16
N LEU A 81 1.26 1.77 -32.34
CA LEU A 81 0.86 2.46 -31.11
C LEU A 81 2.00 2.51 -30.09
N PHE A 82 2.73 1.41 -29.93
CA PHE A 82 3.88 1.36 -29.04
C PHE A 82 5.03 2.22 -29.56
N GLY A 83 5.36 2.13 -30.86
CA GLY A 83 6.37 2.99 -31.51
C GLY A 83 6.05 4.47 -31.36
N ALA A 84 4.78 4.85 -31.48
CA ALA A 84 4.30 6.21 -31.23
C ALA A 84 4.59 6.67 -29.80
N ALA A 85 4.31 5.82 -28.81
CA ALA A 85 4.58 6.14 -27.41
C ALA A 85 6.09 6.25 -27.13
N VAL A 86 6.93 5.43 -27.78
CA VAL A 86 8.39 5.53 -27.72
C VAL A 86 8.87 6.85 -28.35
N ALA A 87 8.33 7.24 -29.51
CA ALA A 87 8.65 8.49 -30.18
C ALA A 87 8.32 9.70 -29.29
N VAL A 88 7.14 9.71 -28.67
CA VAL A 88 6.76 10.74 -27.68
C VAL A 88 7.77 10.79 -26.51
N CYS A 89 8.20 9.63 -26.00
CA CYS A 89 9.21 9.58 -24.94
C CYS A 89 10.56 10.15 -25.40
N ARG A 90 10.99 9.86 -26.64
CA ARG A 90 12.23 10.39 -27.23
C ARG A 90 12.19 11.91 -27.37
N ILE A 91 11.10 12.45 -27.93
CA ILE A 91 10.91 13.89 -28.16
C ILE A 91 10.84 14.67 -26.84
N ILE A 92 10.24 14.07 -25.80
CA ILE A 92 10.18 14.67 -24.45
C ILE A 92 11.51 14.52 -23.69
N GLY A 93 12.42 13.65 -24.14
CA GLY A 93 13.67 13.33 -23.45
C GLY A 93 13.48 12.43 -22.22
N ALA A 94 12.40 11.66 -22.18
CA ALA A 94 12.13 10.71 -21.12
C ALA A 94 13.01 9.47 -21.27
N LYS A 95 13.77 9.12 -20.22
CA LYS A 95 14.62 7.92 -20.21
C LYS A 95 13.75 6.66 -20.21
N LEU A 96 13.82 5.88 -21.29
CA LEU A 96 13.21 4.55 -21.31
C LEU A 96 14.02 3.59 -20.44
N PRO A 97 13.43 2.97 -19.40
CA PRO A 97 14.10 1.91 -18.66
C PRO A 97 14.40 0.72 -19.58
N MET A 98 15.61 0.17 -19.45
CA MET A 98 16.05 -1.03 -20.16
C MET A 98 15.04 -2.17 -19.99
N ALA A 99 14.80 -2.92 -21.06
CA ALA A 99 13.98 -4.11 -21.04
C ALA A 99 14.42 -5.05 -19.89
N GLY A 100 13.46 -5.59 -19.15
CA GLY A 100 13.72 -6.49 -18.02
C GLY A 100 14.00 -5.85 -16.65
N ARG A 101 14.28 -4.53 -16.55
CA ARG A 101 14.32 -3.86 -15.23
C ARG A 101 12.91 -3.50 -14.79
N ALA A 102 12.22 -4.46 -14.17
CA ALA A 102 11.08 -4.15 -13.35
C ALA A 102 11.52 -3.09 -12.32
N THR A 103 10.94 -1.89 -12.37
CA THR A 103 10.94 -1.02 -11.20
C THR A 103 10.13 -1.79 -10.17
N THR A 104 10.81 -2.57 -9.34
CA THR A 104 10.19 -3.15 -8.17
C THR A 104 9.56 -1.98 -7.45
N GLN A 105 8.23 -1.99 -7.30
CA GLN A 105 7.60 -1.12 -6.33
C GLN A 105 8.33 -1.44 -5.04
N SER A 106 9.22 -0.55 -4.62
CA SER A 106 9.97 -0.74 -3.40
C SER A 106 8.91 -1.01 -2.35
N ASN A 107 8.98 -2.17 -1.70
CA ASN A 107 8.20 -2.49 -0.51
C ASN A 107 8.74 -1.60 0.62
N ALA A 108 8.73 -0.29 0.39
CA ALA A 108 9.32 0.70 1.23
C ALA A 108 8.53 0.66 2.52
N ILE A 109 9.24 0.32 3.59
CA ILE A 109 8.69 0.29 4.93
C ILE A 109 8.04 1.66 5.18
N PRO A 110 6.74 1.71 5.52
CA PRO A 110 6.07 2.97 5.75
C PRO A 110 6.79 3.81 6.80
N ALA A 111 6.86 5.13 6.60
CA ALA A 111 7.59 6.03 7.49
C ALA A 111 7.15 5.93 8.96
N TRP A 112 5.86 5.66 9.23
CA TRP A 112 5.36 5.43 10.58
C TRP A 112 5.98 4.19 11.24
N ARG A 113 6.20 3.10 10.48
CA ARG A 113 6.75 1.85 10.99
C ARG A 113 8.22 2.03 11.33
N LYS A 114 8.97 2.66 10.43
CA LYS A 114 10.38 3.02 10.64
C LYS A 114 10.56 3.86 11.91
N ARG A 115 9.73 4.89 12.12
CA ARG A 115 9.78 5.71 13.34
C ARG A 115 9.57 4.91 14.64
N ILE A 116 8.69 3.92 14.63
CA ILE A 116 8.45 3.08 15.83
C ILE A 116 9.60 2.09 16.02
N GLU A 117 10.11 1.48 14.95
CA GLU A 117 11.29 0.60 14.99
C GLU A 117 12.53 1.35 15.51
N ASP A 118 12.75 2.59 15.08
CA ASP A 118 13.83 3.44 15.59
C ASP A 118 13.69 3.73 17.10
N ARG A 119 12.46 3.96 17.58
CA ARG A 119 12.20 4.13 19.03
C ARG A 119 12.52 2.85 19.81
N ILE A 120 12.11 1.69 19.29
CA ILE A 120 12.43 0.39 19.87
C ILE A 120 13.95 0.17 19.92
N ALA A 121 14.66 0.47 18.82
CA ALA A 121 16.11 0.31 18.74
C ALA A 121 16.84 1.22 19.76
N LYS A 122 16.43 2.49 19.86
CA LYS A 122 16.97 3.43 20.86
C LYS A 122 16.72 2.96 22.30
N ALA A 123 15.52 2.45 22.59
CA ALA A 123 15.19 1.92 23.91
C ALA A 123 16.00 0.66 24.25
N ARG A 124 16.17 -0.27 23.31
CA ARG A 124 17.03 -1.45 23.49
C ARG A 124 18.49 -1.07 23.77
N ALA A 125 19.02 -0.11 23.02
CA ALA A 125 20.36 0.41 23.25
C ALA A 125 20.51 1.07 24.62
N LEU A 126 19.47 1.77 25.10
CA LEU A 126 19.46 2.35 26.44
C LEU A 126 19.40 1.27 27.53
N ILE A 127 18.54 0.26 27.39
CA ILE A 127 18.49 -0.89 28.31
C ILE A 127 19.88 -1.54 28.41
N GLY A 128 20.54 -1.83 27.28
CA GLY A 128 21.88 -2.40 27.28
C GLY A 128 22.88 -1.57 28.10
N ARG A 129 22.87 -0.25 27.95
CA ARG A 129 23.74 0.66 28.72
C ARG A 129 23.38 0.71 30.21
N LEU A 130 22.11 0.72 30.57
CA LEU A 130 21.66 0.70 31.97
C LEU A 130 22.04 -0.63 32.64
N THR A 131 21.89 -1.75 31.93
CA THR A 131 22.31 -3.07 32.41
C THR A 131 23.82 -3.13 32.59
N SER A 132 24.63 -2.61 31.64
CA SER A 132 26.09 -2.55 31.78
C SER A 132 26.53 -1.71 32.97
N PHE A 133 25.88 -0.56 33.22
CA PHE A 133 26.14 0.27 34.39
C PHE A 133 25.80 -0.49 35.69
N ARG A 134 24.65 -1.19 35.73
CA ARG A 134 24.25 -2.03 36.86
C ARG A 134 25.26 -3.15 37.15
N SER A 135 25.93 -3.67 36.13
CA SER A 135 27.02 -4.66 36.26
C SER A 135 28.37 -4.06 36.70
N GLY A 136 28.44 -2.77 37.04
CA GLY A 136 29.65 -2.09 37.54
C GLY A 136 30.49 -1.37 36.48
N ASN A 137 30.00 -1.24 35.24
CA ASN A 137 30.75 -0.55 34.19
C ASN A 137 30.54 0.98 34.25
N ASN A 138 31.53 1.68 34.80
CA ASN A 138 31.51 3.13 35.01
C ASN A 138 32.27 3.94 33.95
N ARG A 139 32.42 3.42 32.71
CA ARG A 139 33.05 4.20 31.64
C ARG A 139 32.32 5.54 31.42
N PRO A 140 33.04 6.66 31.15
CA PRO A 140 32.44 8.00 31.04
C PRO A 140 31.28 8.08 30.03
N ARG A 141 31.37 7.35 28.92
CA ARG A 141 30.31 7.28 27.90
C ARG A 141 29.02 6.64 28.41
N ILE A 142 29.14 5.60 29.24
CA ILE A 142 27.99 4.94 29.87
C ILE A 142 27.40 5.87 30.91
N MET A 143 28.21 6.41 31.82
CA MET A 143 27.77 7.38 32.83
C MET A 143 27.03 8.58 32.23
N ARG A 144 27.56 9.17 31.15
CA ARG A 144 26.88 10.28 30.44
C ARG A 144 25.49 9.85 29.96
N THR A 145 25.37 8.64 29.42
CA THR A 145 24.09 8.13 28.94
C THR A 145 23.11 7.87 30.10
N VAL A 146 23.59 7.33 31.22
CA VAL A 146 22.76 7.11 32.41
C VAL A 146 22.29 8.44 33.00
N ARG A 147 23.18 9.44 33.12
CA ARG A 147 22.80 10.80 33.56
C ARG A 147 21.72 11.40 32.67
N MET A 148 21.84 11.26 31.35
CA MET A 148 20.83 11.72 30.40
C MET A 148 19.51 10.92 30.52
N ALA A 149 19.56 9.64 30.87
CA ALA A 149 18.37 8.80 31.02
C ALA A 149 17.48 9.22 32.21
N PHE A 150 18.10 9.83 33.22
CA PHE A 150 17.50 10.40 34.42
C PHE A 150 17.54 11.94 34.43
N ALA A 151 17.90 12.59 33.32
CA ALA A 151 17.91 14.05 33.26
C ALA A 151 16.49 14.59 33.48
N GLY A 152 16.37 15.58 34.36
CA GLY A 152 15.08 16.13 34.77
C GLY A 152 14.33 15.30 35.81
N THR A 153 14.91 14.21 36.31
CA THR A 153 14.42 13.50 37.51
C THR A 153 15.29 13.87 38.70
N ASN A 154 14.73 13.94 39.91
CA ASN A 154 15.45 14.24 41.16
C ASN A 154 16.32 13.07 41.66
N ILE A 155 16.75 12.18 40.76
CA ILE A 155 17.48 10.95 41.10
C ILE A 155 18.97 11.20 40.90
N SER A 156 19.74 11.09 41.97
CA SER A 156 21.20 11.17 41.91
C SER A 156 21.81 9.78 41.82
N LEU A 157 22.84 9.63 40.98
CA LEU A 157 23.55 8.35 40.78
C LEU A 157 24.33 7.89 42.03
N SER A 158 24.51 8.76 43.01
CA SER A 158 25.19 8.47 44.28
C SER A 158 24.24 7.99 45.37
N GLN A 159 22.93 7.95 45.14
CA GLN A 159 21.97 7.49 46.14
C GLN A 159 22.02 5.96 46.29
N PRO A 160 21.78 5.43 47.51
CA PRO A 160 21.81 3.99 47.77
C PRO A 160 20.72 3.20 47.04
N ASP A 161 19.61 3.85 46.67
CA ASP A 161 18.46 3.25 45.98
C ASP A 161 18.61 3.21 44.45
N ILE A 162 19.74 3.67 43.90
CA ILE A 162 19.95 3.78 42.45
C ILE A 162 19.75 2.45 41.72
N THR A 163 20.11 1.34 42.33
CA THR A 163 19.98 -0.02 41.75
C THR A 163 18.52 -0.39 41.51
N GLN A 164 17.63 0.01 42.42
CA GLN A 164 16.19 -0.18 42.30
C GLN A 164 15.64 0.75 41.20
N LYS A 165 16.00 2.03 41.22
CA LYS A 165 15.59 3.02 40.19
C LYS A 165 16.03 2.63 38.78
N LEU A 166 17.21 2.03 38.63
CA LEU A 166 17.68 1.48 37.36
C LEU A 166 16.80 0.33 36.89
N THR A 167 16.37 -0.54 37.81
CA THR A 167 15.52 -1.70 37.49
C THR A 167 14.13 -1.24 37.06
N GLU A 168 13.51 -0.32 37.81
CA GLU A 168 12.24 0.33 37.45
C GLU A 168 12.35 0.95 36.04
N ARG A 169 13.43 1.69 35.77
CA ARG A 169 13.64 2.33 34.47
C ARG A 169 13.84 1.33 33.33
N ILE A 170 14.51 0.21 33.57
CA ILE A 170 14.67 -0.86 32.59
C ILE A 170 13.31 -1.49 32.29
N ASP A 171 12.49 -1.75 33.30
CA ASP A 171 11.17 -2.37 33.12
C ASP A 171 10.19 -1.43 32.43
N ASP A 172 10.19 -0.13 32.72
CA ASP A 172 9.47 0.89 31.94
C ASP A 172 9.81 0.83 30.45
N LEU A 173 11.10 0.70 30.12
CA LEU A 173 11.55 0.63 28.73
C LEU A 173 11.12 -0.69 28.07
N LYS A 174 11.13 -1.82 28.79
CA LYS A 174 10.60 -3.09 28.30
C LYS A 174 9.09 -3.00 28.02
N GLN A 175 8.33 -2.40 28.94
CA GLN A 175 6.89 -2.18 28.77
C GLN A 175 6.62 -1.29 27.54
N LYS A 176 7.37 -0.21 27.36
CA LYS A 176 7.28 0.66 26.17
C LYS A 176 7.60 -0.09 24.88
N ILE A 177 8.65 -0.91 24.87
CA ILE A 177 8.98 -1.75 23.71
C ILE A 177 7.83 -2.70 23.37
N ALA A 178 7.25 -3.36 24.38
CA ALA A 178 6.10 -4.25 24.18
C ALA A 178 4.89 -3.50 23.60
N ALA A 179 4.58 -2.32 24.13
CA ALA A 179 3.50 -1.47 23.64
C ALA A 179 3.73 -1.00 22.19
N TRP A 180 4.95 -0.59 21.84
CA TRP A 180 5.32 -0.23 20.48
C TRP A 180 5.25 -1.42 19.52
N GLY A 181 5.68 -2.60 19.95
CA GLY A 181 5.53 -3.84 19.18
C GLY A 181 4.07 -4.19 18.89
N LYS A 182 3.19 -4.10 19.91
CA LYS A 182 1.75 -4.25 19.75
C LYS A 182 1.18 -3.22 18.77
N ARG A 183 1.63 -1.97 18.83
CA ARG A 183 1.20 -0.91 17.91
C ARG A 183 1.57 -1.22 16.45
N ILE A 184 2.79 -1.70 16.19
CA ILE A 184 3.23 -2.13 14.85
C ILE A 184 2.33 -3.26 14.35
N ARG A 185 2.10 -4.29 15.18
CA ARG A 185 1.24 -5.42 14.82
C ARG A 185 -0.17 -4.97 14.44
N ARG A 186 -0.82 -4.18 15.31
CA ARG A 186 -2.18 -3.67 15.09
C ARG A 186 -2.28 -2.87 13.79
N PHE A 187 -1.35 -1.95 13.54
CA PHE A 187 -1.36 -1.14 12.33
C PHE A 187 -1.08 -1.96 11.08
N SER A 188 -0.17 -2.94 11.16
CA SER A 188 0.13 -3.82 10.03
C SER A 188 -1.06 -4.71 9.68
N GLU A 189 -1.74 -5.27 10.68
CA GLU A 189 -2.97 -6.04 10.51
C GLU A 189 -4.09 -5.17 9.92
N GLY A 190 -4.26 -3.95 10.43
CA GLY A 190 -5.21 -2.98 9.88
C GLY A 190 -4.97 -2.66 8.41
N SER A 191 -3.72 -2.30 8.05
CA SER A 191 -3.34 -2.07 6.65
C SER A 191 -3.54 -3.31 5.78
N ARG A 192 -3.21 -4.50 6.30
CA ARG A 192 -3.39 -5.76 5.58
C ARG A 192 -4.87 -6.03 5.30
N ARG A 193 -5.73 -5.95 6.31
CA ARG A 193 -7.18 -6.14 6.17
C ARG A 193 -7.79 -5.14 5.19
N PHE A 194 -7.41 -3.86 5.31
CA PHE A 194 -7.84 -2.83 4.37
C PHE A 194 -7.46 -3.17 2.93
N ASN A 195 -6.20 -3.55 2.69
CA ASN A 195 -5.74 -3.92 1.36
C ASN A 195 -6.42 -5.18 0.82
N GLN A 196 -6.64 -6.19 1.66
CA GLN A 196 -7.35 -7.41 1.29
C GLN A 196 -8.81 -7.13 0.95
N ASN A 197 -9.52 -6.33 1.76
CA ASN A 197 -10.90 -5.94 1.50
C ASN A 197 -11.03 -5.12 0.22
N ARG A 198 -10.11 -4.18 -0.02
CA ARG A 198 -10.07 -3.41 -1.26
C ARG A 198 -9.83 -4.31 -2.47
N LEU A 199 -8.91 -5.26 -2.35
CA LEU A 199 -8.63 -6.24 -3.40
C LEU A 199 -9.83 -7.17 -3.62
N PHE A 200 -10.54 -7.58 -2.58
CA PHE A 200 -11.77 -8.36 -2.68
C PHE A 200 -12.83 -7.60 -3.48
N GLN A 201 -13.03 -6.31 -3.19
CA GLN A 201 -14.03 -5.51 -3.88
C GLN A 201 -13.68 -5.29 -5.36
N SER A 202 -12.40 -5.10 -5.69
CA SER A 202 -11.98 -4.84 -7.08
C SER A 202 -11.74 -6.11 -7.92
N ASP A 203 -11.14 -7.14 -7.33
CA ASP A 203 -10.65 -8.35 -8.01
C ASP A 203 -10.53 -9.53 -7.02
N GLN A 204 -11.67 -10.19 -6.79
CA GLN A 204 -11.77 -11.35 -5.89
C GLN A 204 -10.82 -12.47 -6.31
N LYS A 205 -10.72 -12.75 -7.62
CA LYS A 205 -9.86 -13.83 -8.16
C LYS A 205 -8.41 -13.60 -7.76
N ARG A 206 -7.92 -12.38 -7.88
CA ARG A 206 -6.55 -12.02 -7.48
C ARG A 206 -6.34 -12.11 -5.98
N LEU A 207 -7.33 -11.79 -5.15
CA LEU A 207 -7.23 -12.02 -3.71
C LEU A 207 -7.11 -13.51 -3.40
N TYR A 208 -7.96 -14.37 -3.97
CA TYR A 208 -7.88 -15.81 -3.73
C TYR A 208 -6.55 -16.39 -4.20
N LYS A 209 -6.06 -16.01 -5.38
CA LYS A 209 -4.70 -16.39 -5.84
C LYS A 209 -3.57 -15.90 -4.93
N LEU A 210 -3.76 -14.81 -4.19
CA LEU A 210 -2.78 -14.30 -3.22
C LEU A 210 -2.86 -15.04 -1.88
N LEU A 211 -4.05 -15.46 -1.48
CA LEU A 211 -4.32 -16.21 -0.25
C LEU A 211 -3.94 -17.69 -0.37
N GLU A 212 -4.26 -18.28 -1.51
CA GLU A 212 -3.68 -19.50 -2.01
C GLU A 212 -2.19 -19.22 -2.19
N ARG A 213 -1.39 -19.49 -1.14
CA ARG A 213 0.06 -19.69 -1.33
C ARG A 213 0.23 -20.59 -2.55
N PRO A 214 1.29 -20.45 -3.37
CA PRO A 214 1.54 -21.41 -4.42
C PRO A 214 1.81 -22.76 -3.75
N LYS A 215 0.73 -23.53 -3.49
CA LYS A 215 0.75 -24.93 -3.83
C LYS A 215 1.23 -24.90 -5.26
N VAL A 216 2.36 -25.54 -5.50
CA VAL A 216 2.80 -25.88 -6.84
C VAL A 216 1.58 -26.49 -7.52
N CYS A 217 0.82 -25.67 -8.25
CA CYS A 217 -0.07 -26.17 -9.27
C CYS A 217 0.92 -26.64 -10.33
N GLY A 218 1.41 -27.87 -10.13
CA GLY A 218 2.02 -28.60 -11.21
C GLY A 218 1.05 -28.51 -12.38
N ALA A 219 1.60 -28.47 -13.60
CA ALA A 219 0.83 -28.55 -14.84
C ALA A 219 0.16 -29.93 -14.97
N GLY A 220 -0.57 -30.37 -13.94
CA GLY A 220 -1.41 -31.53 -13.93
C GLY A 220 -2.78 -31.14 -14.45
N GLN A 221 -3.30 -31.99 -15.31
CA GLN A 221 -4.69 -32.01 -15.75
C GLN A 221 -5.63 -31.74 -14.56
N GLY A 222 -6.61 -30.86 -14.74
CA GLY A 222 -7.62 -30.60 -13.70
C GLY A 222 -8.32 -31.91 -13.28
N PRO A 223 -8.88 -31.96 -12.06
CA PRO A 223 -9.61 -33.14 -11.59
C PRO A 223 -10.75 -33.48 -12.56
N ASP A 224 -10.99 -34.77 -12.76
CA ASP A 224 -12.03 -35.26 -13.67
C ASP A 224 -13.42 -34.80 -13.24
N GLN A 225 -14.33 -34.63 -14.19
CA GLN A 225 -15.69 -34.17 -13.93
C GLN A 225 -16.44 -35.14 -12.99
N ALA A 226 -16.18 -36.44 -13.14
CA ALA A 226 -16.75 -37.45 -12.27
C ALA A 226 -16.28 -37.30 -10.81
N ASP A 227 -15.00 -37.00 -10.60
CA ASP A 227 -14.41 -36.79 -9.27
C ASP A 227 -14.98 -35.54 -8.59
N ILE A 228 -15.16 -34.47 -9.35
CA ILE A 228 -15.79 -33.23 -8.85
C ILE A 228 -17.24 -33.51 -8.42
N ILE A 229 -18.01 -34.21 -9.26
CA ILE A 229 -19.41 -34.55 -8.94
C ILE A 229 -19.48 -35.46 -7.72
N ALA A 230 -18.63 -36.49 -7.63
CA ALA A 230 -18.59 -37.40 -6.49
C ALA A 230 -18.25 -36.67 -5.18
N PHE A 231 -17.27 -35.76 -5.21
CA PHE A 231 -16.88 -34.95 -4.05
C PHE A 231 -18.04 -34.08 -3.54
N TRP A 232 -18.66 -33.28 -4.41
CA TRP A 232 -19.75 -32.39 -4.01
C TRP A 232 -21.02 -33.17 -3.64
N ARG A 233 -21.29 -34.29 -4.32
CA ARG A 233 -22.40 -35.19 -3.96
C ARG A 233 -22.19 -35.77 -2.56
N GLY A 234 -20.98 -36.19 -2.20
CA GLY A 234 -20.68 -36.67 -0.84
C GLY A 234 -20.89 -35.59 0.24
N LEU A 235 -20.54 -34.33 -0.04
CA LEU A 235 -20.76 -33.24 0.90
C LEU A 235 -22.24 -32.85 1.10
N TRP A 236 -23.06 -32.92 0.04
CA TRP A 236 -24.42 -32.36 0.04
C TRP A 236 -25.54 -33.40 0.07
N SER A 237 -25.25 -34.63 -0.37
CA SER A 237 -26.28 -35.69 -0.50
C SER A 237 -26.25 -36.66 0.68
N GLU A 238 -25.14 -36.74 1.41
CA GLU A 238 -25.07 -37.50 2.65
C GLU A 238 -25.50 -36.57 3.80
N PRO A 239 -26.62 -36.85 4.47
CA PRO A 239 -26.98 -36.11 5.68
C PRO A 239 -25.98 -36.45 6.77
N VAL A 240 -24.99 -35.56 6.95
CA VAL A 240 -24.03 -35.66 8.05
C VAL A 240 -24.69 -35.07 9.30
N ASN A 241 -24.94 -35.90 10.30
CA ASN A 241 -25.24 -35.42 11.64
C ASN A 241 -23.95 -34.81 12.21
N HIS A 242 -23.85 -33.48 12.18
CA HIS A 242 -22.76 -32.80 12.86
C HIS A 242 -22.93 -33.01 14.36
N SER A 243 -22.00 -33.72 15.00
CA SER A 243 -21.90 -33.67 16.45
C SER A 243 -21.48 -32.26 16.83
N GLU A 244 -22.43 -31.47 17.33
CA GLU A 244 -22.15 -30.15 17.85
C GLU A 244 -21.06 -30.27 18.91
N GLY A 245 -20.02 -29.44 18.81
CA GLY A 245 -18.86 -29.58 19.69
C GLY A 245 -19.22 -29.32 21.16
N PRO A 246 -18.39 -29.78 22.13
CA PRO A 246 -18.64 -29.62 23.58
C PRO A 246 -18.87 -28.16 24.03
N TRP A 247 -18.49 -27.18 23.21
CA TRP A 247 -18.69 -25.76 23.46
C TRP A 247 -20.17 -25.38 23.53
N MET A 248 -21.08 -26.13 22.90
CA MET A 248 -22.52 -25.88 22.99
C MET A 248 -23.06 -26.15 24.39
N GLU A 249 -22.58 -27.21 25.03
CA GLU A 249 -22.87 -27.50 26.44
C GLU A 249 -22.28 -26.42 27.36
N VAL A 250 -21.09 -25.91 27.01
CA VAL A 250 -20.46 -24.78 27.72
C VAL A 250 -21.28 -23.49 27.58
N VAL A 251 -21.77 -23.18 26.39
CA VAL A 251 -22.62 -21.99 26.15
C VAL A 251 -23.99 -22.17 26.79
N ALA A 252 -24.58 -23.36 26.72
CA ALA A 252 -25.86 -23.67 27.36
C ALA A 252 -25.75 -23.59 28.89
N SER A 253 -24.67 -24.10 29.49
CA SER A 253 -24.44 -24.00 30.93
C SER A 253 -24.13 -22.56 31.38
N GLN A 254 -23.38 -21.78 30.59
CA GLN A 254 -23.21 -20.34 30.83
C GLN A 254 -24.54 -19.59 30.72
N GLY A 255 -25.36 -19.94 29.71
CA GLY A 255 -26.67 -19.36 29.45
C GLY A 255 -27.77 -19.80 30.42
N ALA A 256 -27.64 -20.96 31.08
CA ALA A 256 -28.61 -21.46 32.05
C ALA A 256 -28.74 -20.56 33.30
N SER A 257 -27.70 -19.77 33.59
CA SER A 257 -27.71 -18.77 34.66
C SER A 257 -28.35 -17.44 34.24
N VAL A 258 -28.57 -17.23 32.93
CA VAL A 258 -29.12 -16.00 32.39
C VAL A 258 -30.64 -16.13 32.39
N THR A 259 -31.30 -15.25 33.15
CA THR A 259 -32.75 -15.15 33.14
C THR A 259 -33.21 -14.77 31.73
N PRO A 260 -34.19 -15.49 31.13
CA PRO A 260 -34.72 -15.11 29.84
C PRO A 260 -35.22 -13.66 29.93
N MET A 261 -34.79 -12.84 28.98
CA MET A 261 -35.13 -11.43 28.94
C MET A 261 -36.65 -11.27 28.85
N ASP A 262 -37.22 -10.52 29.78
CA ASP A 262 -38.64 -10.18 29.75
C ASP A 262 -39.00 -9.52 28.41
N PRO A 263 -40.23 -9.71 27.91
CA PRO A 263 -40.66 -9.11 26.65
C PRO A 263 -40.49 -7.58 26.70
N ILE A 264 -39.54 -7.07 25.91
CA ILE A 264 -39.27 -5.64 25.81
C ILE A 264 -40.46 -4.97 25.13
N THR A 265 -41.19 -4.15 25.88
CA THR A 265 -42.21 -3.26 25.31
C THR A 265 -41.55 -1.92 25.09
N ILE A 266 -41.20 -1.61 23.84
CA ILE A 266 -40.58 -0.34 23.48
C ILE A 266 -41.64 0.76 23.56
N THR A 267 -41.46 1.69 24.48
CA THR A 267 -42.33 2.86 24.65
C THR A 267 -41.84 4.02 23.78
N PRO A 268 -42.72 4.98 23.41
CA PRO A 268 -42.29 6.17 22.67
C PRO A 268 -41.29 7.02 23.47
N GLU A 269 -41.33 6.96 24.80
CA GLU A 269 -40.34 7.61 25.68
C GLU A 269 -38.93 7.01 25.49
N ASP A 270 -38.81 5.67 25.38
CA ASP A 270 -37.52 4.99 25.15
C ASP A 270 -36.86 5.42 23.84
N VAL A 271 -37.69 5.64 22.80
CA VAL A 271 -37.22 6.12 21.49
C VAL A 271 -36.74 7.57 21.60
N ALA A 272 -37.44 8.42 22.34
CA ALA A 272 -37.04 9.81 22.54
C ALA A 272 -35.71 9.93 23.32
N GLU A 273 -35.52 9.10 24.35
CA GLU A 273 -34.28 9.05 25.14
C GLU A 273 -33.10 8.55 24.30
N ALA A 274 -33.30 7.49 23.50
CA ALA A 274 -32.27 6.98 22.60
C ALA A 274 -31.84 8.02 21.56
N VAL A 275 -32.79 8.79 21.02
CA VAL A 275 -32.52 9.89 20.08
C VAL A 275 -31.72 11.00 20.77
N GLN A 276 -32.10 11.42 21.98
CA GLN A 276 -31.32 12.39 22.77
C GLN A 276 -29.89 11.90 23.06
N TYR A 277 -29.73 10.64 23.46
CA TYR A 277 -28.43 10.06 23.74
C TYR A 277 -27.55 10.02 22.48
N SER A 278 -28.13 9.70 21.32
CA SER A 278 -27.42 9.69 20.03
C SER A 278 -26.96 11.08 19.58
N LEU A 279 -27.75 12.12 19.87
CA LEU A 279 -27.40 13.51 19.62
C LEU A 279 -26.22 13.94 20.52
N ASN A 280 -26.24 13.56 21.79
CA ASN A 280 -25.17 13.83 22.74
C ASN A 280 -23.86 13.11 22.39
N LEU A 281 -23.94 11.88 21.87
CA LEU A 281 -22.77 11.13 21.39
C LEU A 281 -22.12 11.81 20.18
N ASN A 282 -22.94 12.29 19.24
CA ASN A 282 -22.47 13.03 18.06
C ASN A 282 -21.82 14.37 18.43
N LEU A 283 -22.36 15.09 19.43
CA LEU A 283 -21.76 16.33 19.93
C LEU A 283 -20.40 16.06 20.59
N ARG A 284 -20.30 15.03 21.44
CA ARG A 284 -19.05 14.66 22.12
C ARG A 284 -17.96 14.17 21.15
N CYS A 285 -18.33 13.45 20.08
CA CYS A 285 -17.41 13.09 19.01
C CYS A 285 -16.93 14.30 18.19
N ARG A 286 -17.76 15.34 18.06
CA ARG A 286 -17.40 16.59 17.37
C ARG A 286 -16.39 17.40 18.19
N ASP A 287 -16.59 17.49 19.50
CA ASP A 287 -15.69 18.21 20.41
C ASP A 287 -14.30 17.57 20.48
N VAL A 288 -14.22 16.23 20.53
CA VAL A 288 -12.95 15.48 20.52
C VAL A 288 -12.19 15.64 19.19
N MET A 289 -12.89 15.85 18.07
CA MET A 289 -12.25 16.14 16.79
C MET A 289 -11.82 17.61 16.63
N GLN A 290 -12.46 18.54 17.33
CA GLN A 290 -12.09 19.97 17.31
C GLN A 290 -11.02 20.34 18.33
N SER A 291 -10.95 19.65 19.47
CA SER A 291 -9.95 19.89 20.53
C SER A 291 -8.59 19.26 20.22
N GLY A 292 -8.09 19.42 18.99
CA GLY A 292 -6.88 18.79 18.44
C GLY A 292 -5.61 19.01 19.25
N ASN A 293 -5.46 18.29 20.36
CA ASN A 293 -4.20 18.03 21.03
C ASN A 293 -3.64 16.71 20.48
N PHE A 294 -2.89 16.85 19.38
CA PHE A 294 -1.98 15.83 18.83
C PHE A 294 -0.62 15.87 19.54
#